data_AF-A0A1Q5U8Z1-F1
#
_entry.id   AF-A0A1Q5U8Z1-F1
#
_cell.length_a   1.000
_cell.length_b   1.000
_cell.length_c   1.000
_cell.angle_alpha   90.00
_cell.angle_beta   90.00
_cell.angle_gamma   90.00
#
_symmetry.space_group_name_H-M   'P 1'
#
loop_
_entity.id
_entity.type
_entity.pdbx_description
1 polymer ?
#
loop_
_entity_poly.entity_id
_entity_poly.type
_entity_poly.pdbx_seq_one_letter_code
_entity_poly.pdbx_strand_id
1 'polypeptide(L)'
;MMFSTNTEQWAKDTFQYADLGDSRRTKRLAKLASSLENHLGQSLVQSLKSPADIEAAYRFTRNQAINPHATLKFSSGLKLKT
;
A
#
# COMPACT_ATOMS: atom_id res chain seq x y z
N MET A 1 12.71 6.49 15.35
CA MET A 1 11.46 6.48 14.57
C MET A 1 11.39 7.81 13.85
N MET A 2 11.48 7.84 12.51
CA MET A 2 11.34 9.08 11.75
C MET A 2 9.84 9.30 11.47
N PHE A 3 9.28 10.37 12.02
CA PHE A 3 7.95 10.83 11.66
C PHE A 3 8.09 11.71 10.42
N SER A 4 7.67 11.19 9.27
CA SER A 4 7.59 11.96 8.02
C SER A 4 6.25 12.66 7.96
N THR A 5 6.24 13.98 7.75
CA THR A 5 5.01 14.72 7.40
C THR A 5 4.58 14.49 5.95
N ASN A 6 5.43 13.83 5.16
CA ASN A 6 5.13 13.43 3.80
C ASN A 6 4.61 11.98 3.78
N THR A 7 3.33 11.85 3.46
CA THR A 7 2.57 10.60 3.39
C THR A 7 3.04 9.67 2.27
N GLU A 8 3.50 10.22 1.14
CA GLU A 8 4.08 9.44 0.05
C GLU A 8 5.41 8.83 0.44
N GLN A 9 6.25 9.60 1.14
CA GLN A 9 7.54 9.12 1.62
C GLN A 9 7.35 8.03 2.68
N TRP A 10 6.43 8.25 3.64
CA TRP A 10 6.06 7.23 4.62
C TRP A 10 5.59 5.93 3.95
N ALA A 11 4.67 6.02 2.99
CA ALA A 11 4.13 4.85 2.33
C ALA A 11 5.20 4.11 1.50
N LYS A 12 6.10 4.86 0.84
CA LYS A 12 7.24 4.28 0.14
C LYS A 12 8.16 3.54 1.11
N ASP A 13 8.58 4.17 2.20
CA ASP A 13 9.52 3.55 3.15
C ASP A 13 8.91 2.32 3.82
N THR A 14 7.60 2.34 4.06
CA THR A 14 6.83 1.23 4.65
C THR A 14 6.71 0.05 3.68
N PHE A 15 6.37 0.30 2.42
CA PHE A 15 5.94 -0.75 1.49
C PHE A 15 6.90 -1.04 0.32
N GLN A 16 8.02 -0.31 0.18
CA GLN A 16 8.94 -0.50 -0.95
C GLN A 16 9.53 -1.91 -1.05
N TYR A 17 9.62 -2.63 0.06
CA TYR A 17 10.14 -4.00 0.12
C TYR A 17 9.05 -5.07 0.04
N ALA A 18 7.79 -4.68 -0.16
CA ALA A 18 6.70 -5.63 -0.37
C ALA A 18 6.89 -6.36 -1.71
N ASP A 19 6.97 -7.69 -1.63
CA ASP A 19 7.20 -8.57 -2.76
C ASP A 19 5.88 -9.13 -3.28
N LEU A 20 5.25 -8.39 -4.19
CA LEU A 20 3.94 -8.73 -4.76
C LEU A 20 4.04 -9.42 -6.13
N GLY A 21 5.24 -9.88 -6.50
CA GLY A 21 5.53 -10.51 -7.81
C GLY A 21 5.50 -9.58 -9.02
N ASP A 22 5.14 -8.30 -8.84
CA ASP A 22 5.16 -7.27 -9.88
C ASP A 22 5.40 -5.89 -9.23
N SER A 23 6.43 -5.18 -9.66
CA SER A 23 6.80 -3.87 -9.11
C SER A 23 5.68 -2.84 -9.22
N ARG A 24 4.78 -2.96 -10.21
CA ARG A 24 3.61 -2.10 -10.37
C ARG A 24 2.61 -2.28 -9.23
N ARG A 25 2.48 -3.51 -8.69
CA ARG A 25 1.62 -3.79 -7.54
C ARG A 25 2.21 -3.15 -6.28
N THR A 26 3.52 -3.27 -6.07
CA THR A 26 4.21 -2.63 -4.93
C THR A 26 4.07 -1.10 -4.99
N LYS A 27 4.26 -0.49 -6.18
CA LYS A 27 4.00 0.94 -6.39
C LYS A 27 2.55 1.33 -6.08
N ARG A 28 1.60 0.49 -6.48
CA ARG A 28 0.18 0.74 -6.22
C ARG A 28 -0.16 0.63 -4.73
N LEU A 29 0.42 -0.32 -4.01
CA LEU A 29 0.29 -0.45 -2.56
C LEU A 29 0.73 0.84 -1.86
N ALA A 30 1.91 1.36 -2.20
CA ALA A 30 2.42 2.61 -1.63
C ALA A 30 1.50 3.80 -1.94
N LYS A 31 1.03 3.94 -3.20
CA LYS A 31 0.09 5.02 -3.58
C LYS A 31 -1.24 4.92 -2.84
N LEU A 32 -1.76 3.71 -2.65
CA LEU A 32 -3.00 3.47 -1.92
C LEU A 32 -2.85 3.86 -0.46
N ALA A 33 -1.76 3.41 0.17
CA ALA A 33 -1.48 3.68 1.57
C ALA A 33 -1.35 5.18 1.85
N SER A 34 -0.60 5.92 1.03
CA SER A 34 -0.50 7.38 1.19
C SER A 34 -1.85 8.07 1.00
N SER A 35 -2.68 7.60 0.07
CA SER A 35 -4.02 8.16 -0.14
C SER A 35 -4.95 7.93 1.05
N LEU A 36 -4.88 6.74 1.66
CA LEU A 36 -5.64 6.39 2.86
C LEU A 36 -5.15 7.18 4.09
N GLU A 37 -3.85 7.39 4.23
CA GLU A 37 -3.29 8.17 5.33
C GLU A 37 -3.63 9.68 5.22
N ASN A 38 -3.67 10.24 4.02
CA ASN A 38 -4.14 11.61 3.82
C ASN A 38 -5.64 11.79 4.16
N HIS A 39 -6.40 10.71 4.26
CA HIS A 39 -7.86 10.71 4.46
C HIS A 39 -8.28 9.70 5.54
N LEU A 40 -7.58 9.70 6.68
CA LEU A 40 -7.83 8.75 7.77
C LEU A 40 -9.31 8.70 8.16
N GLY A 41 -9.82 7.48 8.34
CA GLY A 41 -11.21 7.22 8.73
C GLY A 41 -12.23 7.35 7.59
N GLN A 42 -11.82 7.78 6.41
CA GLN A 42 -12.70 7.81 5.23
C GLN A 42 -12.74 6.44 4.54
N SER A 43 -13.82 6.21 3.77
CA SER A 43 -13.92 5.01 2.93
C SER A 43 -12.90 5.04 1.78
N LEU A 44 -12.58 3.87 1.22
CA LEU A 44 -11.66 3.73 0.09
C LEU A 44 -12.01 4.67 -1.08
N VAL A 45 -13.30 4.84 -1.37
CA VAL A 45 -13.79 5.72 -2.44
C VAL A 45 -13.54 7.18 -2.10
N GLN A 46 -13.79 7.58 -0.85
CA GLN A 46 -13.59 8.95 -0.39
C GLN A 46 -12.11 9.34 -0.31
N SER A 47 -11.22 8.37 -0.03
CA SER A 47 -9.78 8.60 0.03
C SER A 47 -9.10 8.76 -1.35
N LEU A 48 -9.83 8.58 -2.45
CA LEU A 48 -9.28 8.56 -3.81
C LEU A 48 -9.93 9.64 -4.67
N LYS A 49 -9.12 10.33 -5.47
CA LYS A 49 -9.55 11.54 -6.20
C LYS A 49 -10.18 11.26 -7.57
N SER A 50 -9.81 10.17 -8.23
CA SER A 50 -10.22 9.90 -9.61
C SER A 50 -10.94 8.55 -9.75
N PRO A 51 -11.90 8.41 -10.69
CA PRO A 51 -12.52 7.12 -11.00
C PRO A 51 -11.49 6.03 -11.34
N ALA A 52 -10.41 6.40 -12.03
CA ALA A 52 -9.32 5.49 -12.36
C ALA A 52 -8.58 4.97 -11.11
N ASP A 53 -8.34 5.84 -10.13
CA ASP A 53 -7.71 5.45 -8.86
C ASP A 53 -8.64 4.54 -8.04
N ILE A 54 -9.94 4.85 -8.00
CA ILE A 54 -10.95 4.02 -7.32
C ILE A 54 -11.00 2.62 -7.93
N GLU A 55 -11.12 2.51 -9.25
CA GLU A 55 -11.12 1.21 -9.92
C GLU A 55 -9.79 0.48 -9.74
N ALA A 56 -8.66 1.20 -9.79
CA ALA A 56 -7.35 0.60 -9.53
C ALA A 56 -7.21 0.06 -8.10
N ALA A 57 -7.79 0.74 -7.12
CA ALA A 57 -7.82 0.31 -5.72
C ALA A 57 -8.67 -0.94 -5.53
N TYR A 58 -9.88 -0.98 -6.09
CA TYR A 58 -10.72 -2.18 -6.04
C TYR A 58 -10.09 -3.36 -6.79
N ARG A 59 -9.49 -3.12 -7.96
CA ARG A 59 -8.72 -4.16 -8.67
C ARG A 59 -7.55 -4.65 -7.85
N PHE A 60 -6.90 -3.78 -7.08
CA PHE A 60 -5.80 -4.16 -6.21
C PHE A 60 -6.27 -5.05 -5.06
N THR A 61 -7.32 -4.66 -4.33
CA THR A 61 -7.82 -5.41 -3.16
C THR A 61 -8.37 -6.79 -3.53
N ARG A 62 -8.92 -6.96 -4.73
CA ARG A 62 -9.44 -8.26 -5.21
C ARG A 62 -8.48 -9.03 -6.11
N ASN A 63 -7.23 -8.60 -6.25
CA ASN A 63 -6.27 -9.25 -7.13
C ASN A 63 -5.77 -10.57 -6.51
N GLN A 64 -6.19 -11.71 -7.07
CA GLN A 64 -5.78 -13.04 -6.60
C GLN A 64 -4.27 -13.29 -6.68
N ALA A 65 -3.56 -12.55 -7.53
CA ALA A 65 -2.10 -12.65 -7.62
C ALA A 65 -1.35 -11.86 -6.53
N ILE A 66 -2.08 -11.16 -5.64
CA ILE A 66 -1.51 -10.46 -4.49
C ILE A 66 -1.71 -11.32 -3.25
N ASN A 67 -0.61 -11.77 -2.66
CA ASN A 67 -0.62 -12.37 -1.34
C ASN A 67 -0.66 -11.26 -0.28
N PRO A 68 -1.74 -11.14 0.54
CA PRO A 68 -1.83 -10.11 1.57
C PRO A 68 -0.67 -10.17 2.58
N HIS A 69 -0.18 -11.35 2.91
CA HIS A 69 0.96 -11.48 3.84
C HIS A 69 2.26 -10.87 3.29
N ALA A 70 2.41 -10.82 1.96
CA ALA A 70 3.59 -10.21 1.35
C ALA A 70 3.62 -8.68 1.50
N THR A 71 2.50 -8.05 1.87
CA THR A 71 2.42 -6.61 2.20
C THR A 71 3.05 -6.28 3.56
N LEU A 72 3.22 -7.28 4.43
CA LEU A 72 3.77 -7.13 5.79
C LEU A 72 5.29 -7.28 5.85
N LYS A 73 5.97 -7.44 4.71
CA LYS A 73 7.44 -7.55 4.68
C LYS A 73 8.05 -6.18 5.03
N PHE A 74 8.55 -6.05 6.25
CA PHE A 74 9.35 -4.91 6.71
C PHE A 74 10.85 -5.19 6.54
N SER A 75 11.64 -4.12 6.48
CA SER A 75 13.11 -4.14 6.32
C SER A 75 13.85 -4.89 7.45
N SER A 76 13.22 -5.12 8.60
CA SER A 76 13.76 -6.05 9.61
C SER A 76 13.38 -7.48 9.26
N GLY A 77 14.37 -8.36 9.11
CA GLY A 77 14.26 -9.76 8.69
C GLY A 77 13.46 -10.71 9.60
N LEU A 78 12.40 -10.23 10.25
CA LEU A 78 11.45 -11.06 10.96
C LEU A 78 10.51 -11.70 9.94
N LYS A 79 10.95 -12.84 9.37
CA LYS A 79 10.01 -13.78 8.76
C LYS A 79 9.01 -14.17 9.86
N LEU A 80 7.75 -13.75 9.70
CA LEU A 80 6.64 -14.35 10.45
C LEU A 80 6.67 -15.85 10.15
N LYS A 81 7.13 -16.65 11.12
CA LYS A 81 7.03 -18.11 11.06
C LYS A 81 5.55 -18.45 11.08
N THR A 82 5.03 -18.85 9.92
CA THR A 82 3.83 -19.70 9.80
C THR A 82 4.20 -21.13 10.10
#